data_AF-A0A7C9EBT1-F1
#
_entry.id   AF-A0A7C9EBT1-F1
#
_cell.length_a   1.000
_cell.length_b   1.000
_cell.length_c   1.000
_cell.angle_alpha   90.00
_cell.angle_beta   90.00
_cell.angle_gamma   90.00
#
_symmetry.space_group_name_H-M   'P 1'
#
loop_
_entity.id
_entity.type
_entity.pdbx_description
1 polymer ?
#
loop_
_entity_poly.entity_id
_entity_poly.type
_entity_poly.pdbx_seq_one_letter_code
_entity_poly.pdbx_strand_id
1 'polypeptide(L)'
;REREREREREMVGLPFDCLANPLGAVRLTFEKALSSGLDPSTSDGQDWGAVDLFRQFLFENGGLSQVPILNAASVKYIQPNTLVRFRAMVQDMWGNELYVGAYKDGTTWRTNKFSDVCQSQMELSPNLRLWERRLLYCVPVPGLNSWAEPSEALANQHKAWTSQQREKRARDDDNG
;
A
#
# COMPACT_ATOMS: atom_id res chain seq x y z
N ARG A 1 4.57 26.33 -7.70
CA ARG A 1 3.10 26.47 -7.84
C ARG A 1 2.58 25.89 -9.16
N GLU A 2 2.66 26.54 -10.32
CA GLU A 2 2.12 25.96 -11.58
C GLU A 2 2.99 24.81 -12.12
N ARG A 3 4.31 25.01 -12.22
CA ARG A 3 5.29 23.95 -12.57
C ARG A 3 5.41 22.81 -11.55
N GLU A 4 4.81 22.98 -10.37
CA GLU A 4 4.82 22.01 -9.28
C GLU A 4 3.57 21.14 -9.38
N ARG A 5 2.42 21.76 -9.70
CA ARG A 5 1.20 21.07 -10.13
C ARG A 5 1.38 20.31 -11.46
N GLU A 6 2.20 20.83 -12.36
CA GLU A 6 2.53 20.17 -13.63
C GLU A 6 3.44 18.95 -13.41
N ARG A 7 4.42 19.05 -12.50
CA ARG A 7 5.22 17.90 -12.03
C ARG A 7 4.40 16.88 -11.24
N GLU A 8 3.44 17.32 -10.43
CA GLU A 8 2.47 16.44 -9.78
C GLU A 8 1.59 15.73 -10.80
N ARG A 9 1.20 16.38 -11.90
CA ARG A 9 0.45 15.75 -12.99
C ARG A 9 1.29 14.80 -13.84
N GLU A 10 2.58 15.06 -14.03
CA GLU A 10 3.52 14.15 -14.71
C GLU A 10 3.94 12.96 -13.83
N MET A 11 4.00 13.12 -12.51
CA MET A 11 4.34 12.04 -11.56
C MET A 11 3.17 11.11 -11.25
N VAL A 12 1.95 11.53 -11.58
CA VAL A 12 0.76 10.72 -11.42
C VAL A 12 0.55 10.06 -12.78
N GLY A 13 0.73 8.74 -12.86
CA GLY A 13 0.46 7.96 -14.08
C GLY A 13 -0.97 8.16 -14.59
N LEU A 14 -1.40 7.37 -15.59
CA LEU A 14 -2.77 7.47 -16.10
C LEU A 14 -3.78 7.53 -14.94
N PRO A 15 -4.85 8.36 -15.04
CA PRO A 15 -5.82 8.51 -13.94
C PRO A 15 -6.32 7.15 -13.42
N PHE A 16 -6.38 6.18 -14.34
CA PHE A 16 -6.64 4.77 -14.08
C PHE A 16 -5.38 3.94 -14.31
N ASP A 17 -4.58 3.75 -13.27
CA ASP A 17 -3.42 2.85 -13.29
C ASP A 17 -3.28 2.18 -11.91
N CYS A 18 -3.52 0.88 -11.81
CA CYS A 18 -3.43 0.16 -10.55
C CYS A 18 -1.98 0.03 -10.02
N LEU A 19 -0.97 0.18 -10.87
CA LEU A 19 0.44 0.01 -10.51
C LEU A 19 1.11 1.34 -10.20
N ALA A 20 1.11 2.28 -11.16
CA ALA A 20 1.81 3.56 -11.01
C ALA A 20 0.97 4.64 -10.31
N ASN A 21 -0.35 4.48 -10.25
CA ASN A 21 -1.26 5.44 -9.61
C ASN A 21 -2.46 4.76 -8.92
N PRO A 22 -2.23 3.81 -7.98
CA PRO A 22 -3.30 3.06 -7.32
C PRO A 22 -4.34 3.96 -6.63
N LEU A 23 -3.92 5.08 -6.04
CA LEU A 23 -4.83 6.04 -5.42
C LEU A 23 -5.73 6.75 -6.44
N GLY A 24 -5.22 7.04 -7.64
CA GLY A 24 -6.03 7.54 -8.75
C GLY A 24 -7.11 6.53 -9.15
N ALA A 25 -6.73 5.26 -9.27
CA ALA A 25 -7.68 4.18 -9.57
C ALA A 25 -8.79 4.06 -8.51
N VAL A 26 -8.45 4.15 -7.21
CA VAL A 26 -9.42 4.19 -6.10
C VAL A 26 -10.35 5.40 -6.18
N ARG A 27 -9.82 6.58 -6.51
CA ARG A 27 -10.63 7.80 -6.63
C ARG A 27 -11.61 7.70 -7.79
N LEU A 28 -11.19 7.14 -8.92
CA LEU A 28 -12.07 6.91 -10.06
C LEU A 28 -13.20 5.93 -9.75
N THR A 29 -12.93 4.85 -9.01
CA THR A 29 -14.00 3.92 -8.61
C THR A 29 -14.97 4.60 -7.65
N PHE A 30 -14.48 5.44 -6.74
CA PHE A 30 -15.32 6.26 -5.87
C PHE A 30 -16.20 7.23 -6.66
N GLU A 31 -15.63 8.00 -7.58
CA GLU A 31 -16.35 8.95 -8.45
C GLU A 31 -17.42 8.26 -9.33
N LYS A 32 -17.11 7.06 -9.84
CA LYS A 32 -18.07 6.24 -10.57
C LYS A 32 -19.23 5.80 -9.68
N ALA A 33 -18.96 5.41 -8.44
CA ALA A 33 -20.00 5.02 -7.50
C ALA A 33 -20.89 6.21 -7.11
N LEU A 34 -20.31 7.40 -6.88
CA LEU A 34 -21.06 8.65 -6.67
C LEU A 34 -22.02 8.93 -7.84
N SER A 35 -21.51 8.80 -9.07
CA SER A 35 -22.30 8.98 -10.29
C SER A 35 -23.40 7.92 -10.45
N SER A 36 -23.24 6.76 -9.80
CA SER A 36 -24.20 5.66 -9.76
C SER A 36 -25.18 5.75 -8.59
N GLY A 37 -25.15 6.84 -7.81
CA GLY A 37 -26.08 7.12 -6.72
C GLY A 37 -25.58 6.75 -5.32
N LEU A 38 -24.29 6.43 -5.15
CA LEU A 38 -23.70 6.29 -3.81
C LEU A 38 -23.82 7.60 -3.05
N ASP A 39 -24.36 7.55 -1.84
CA ASP A 39 -24.34 8.67 -0.89
C ASP A 39 -23.24 8.47 0.17
N PRO A 40 -22.14 9.24 0.12
CA PRO A 40 -21.06 9.18 1.10
C PRO A 40 -21.50 9.45 2.53
N SER A 41 -22.64 10.13 2.71
CA SER A 41 -23.14 10.51 4.02
C SER A 41 -23.66 9.31 4.83
N THR A 42 -24.06 8.24 4.12
CA THR A 42 -24.64 7.02 4.69
C THR A 42 -23.80 5.77 4.45
N SER A 43 -22.80 5.83 3.57
CA SER A 43 -21.89 4.71 3.32
C SER A 43 -20.80 4.61 4.40
N ASP A 44 -20.93 3.63 5.29
CA ASP A 44 -19.95 3.35 6.33
C ASP A 44 -18.77 2.53 5.78
N GLY A 45 -17.75 3.20 5.26
CA GLY A 45 -16.49 2.56 4.89
C GLY A 45 -16.57 1.51 3.77
N GLN A 46 -17.63 1.49 2.95
CA GLN A 46 -17.73 0.62 1.76
C GLN A 46 -16.54 0.88 0.81
N ASP A 47 -16.17 -0.07 -0.04
CA ASP A 47 -15.03 0.01 -0.95
C ASP A 47 -15.39 0.32 -2.41
N TRP A 48 -16.68 0.48 -2.74
CA TRP A 48 -17.20 0.92 -4.05
C TRP A 48 -16.61 0.15 -5.26
N GLY A 49 -16.26 -1.12 -5.08
CA GLY A 49 -15.65 -1.97 -6.11
C GLY A 49 -14.14 -1.75 -6.30
N ALA A 50 -13.50 -0.96 -5.44
CA ALA A 50 -12.04 -0.81 -5.44
C ALA A 50 -11.35 -2.16 -5.15
N VAL A 51 -11.83 -2.96 -4.18
CA VAL A 51 -11.18 -4.25 -3.89
C VAL A 51 -11.28 -5.19 -5.09
N ASP A 52 -12.44 -5.25 -5.74
CA ASP A 52 -12.65 -6.08 -6.93
C ASP A 52 -11.75 -5.63 -8.10
N LEU A 53 -11.60 -4.31 -8.30
CA LEU A 53 -10.68 -3.77 -9.30
C LEU A 53 -9.25 -4.27 -9.08
N PHE A 54 -8.73 -4.17 -7.86
CA PHE A 54 -7.37 -4.63 -7.56
C PHE A 54 -7.26 -6.15 -7.59
N ARG A 55 -8.30 -6.88 -7.19
CA ARG A 55 -8.33 -8.35 -7.29
C ARG A 55 -8.21 -8.81 -8.74
N GLN A 56 -9.00 -8.20 -9.64
CA GLN A 56 -8.95 -8.48 -11.06
C GLN A 56 -7.55 -8.14 -11.63
N PHE A 57 -7.01 -6.97 -11.32
CA PHE A 57 -5.67 -6.57 -11.75
C PHE A 57 -4.59 -7.55 -11.29
N LEU A 58 -4.57 -7.89 -10.00
CA LEU A 58 -3.50 -8.69 -9.39
C LEU A 58 -3.57 -10.15 -9.83
N PHE A 59 -4.76 -10.76 -9.80
CA PHE A 59 -4.90 -12.21 -9.89
C PHE A 59 -5.49 -12.71 -11.21
N GLU A 60 -6.38 -11.95 -11.83
CA GLU A 60 -7.02 -12.37 -13.10
C GLU A 60 -6.20 -11.91 -14.31
N ASN A 61 -5.64 -10.70 -14.24
CA ASN A 61 -4.84 -10.12 -15.32
C ASN A 61 -3.33 -10.37 -15.17
N GLY A 62 -2.89 -11.13 -14.17
CA GLY A 62 -1.48 -11.47 -13.94
C GLY A 62 -0.59 -10.28 -13.50
N GLY A 63 -1.20 -9.18 -13.05
CA GLY A 63 -0.49 -7.96 -12.64
C GLY A 63 0.43 -8.15 -11.43
N LEU A 64 0.22 -9.19 -10.62
CA LEU A 64 1.01 -9.48 -9.41
C LEU A 64 2.53 -9.55 -9.67
N SER A 65 2.93 -10.09 -10.82
CA SER A 65 4.35 -10.21 -11.23
C SER A 65 5.04 -8.86 -11.47
N GLN A 66 4.26 -7.82 -11.79
CA GLN A 66 4.76 -6.47 -12.06
C GLN A 66 4.89 -5.63 -10.79
N VAL A 67 4.22 -6.04 -9.70
CA VAL A 67 4.23 -5.28 -8.45
C VAL A 67 5.54 -5.51 -7.70
N PRO A 68 6.35 -4.46 -7.46
CA PRO A 68 7.63 -4.59 -6.77
C PRO A 68 7.44 -4.99 -5.29
N ILE A 69 8.40 -5.74 -4.76
CA ILE A 69 8.44 -6.07 -3.33
C ILE A 69 9.11 -4.92 -2.58
N LEU A 70 8.43 -4.34 -1.59
CA LEU A 70 8.98 -3.35 -0.67
C LEU A 70 9.79 -4.05 0.43
N ASN A 71 11.08 -3.74 0.48
CA ASN A 71 12.02 -4.20 1.51
C ASN A 71 13.13 -3.15 1.71
N ALA A 72 14.06 -3.42 2.64
CA ALA A 72 15.15 -2.50 2.98
C ALA A 72 16.05 -2.14 1.78
N ALA A 73 16.18 -3.01 0.77
CA ALA A 73 16.99 -2.74 -0.41
C ALA A 73 16.22 -1.97 -1.49
N SER A 74 14.92 -2.23 -1.66
CA SER A 74 14.10 -1.63 -2.73
C SER A 74 13.51 -0.26 -2.36
N VAL A 75 13.33 0.04 -1.08
CA VAL A 75 12.68 1.28 -0.60
C VAL A 75 13.26 2.57 -1.19
N LYS A 76 14.56 2.59 -1.45
CA LYS A 76 15.29 3.74 -2.02
C LYS A 76 15.05 3.99 -3.51
N TYR A 77 14.48 3.03 -4.23
CA TYR A 77 14.25 3.11 -5.68
C TYR A 77 12.77 3.04 -6.07
N ILE A 78 11.90 2.65 -5.14
CA ILE A 78 10.44 2.62 -5.34
C ILE A 78 9.93 4.06 -5.37
N GLN A 79 9.16 4.38 -6.41
CA GLN A 79 8.52 5.68 -6.52
C GLN A 79 7.41 5.80 -5.46
N PRO A 80 7.29 6.94 -4.77
CA PRO A 80 6.18 7.19 -3.86
C PRO A 80 4.82 7.00 -4.54
N ASN A 81 3.79 6.66 -3.76
CA ASN A 81 2.41 6.51 -4.22
C ASN A 81 2.19 5.44 -5.31
N THR A 82 3.09 4.46 -5.42
CA THR A 82 2.94 3.29 -6.31
C THR A 82 2.53 2.05 -5.54
N LEU A 83 1.96 1.07 -6.24
CA LEU A 83 1.55 -0.19 -5.62
C LEU A 83 2.79 -1.05 -5.33
N VAL A 84 2.83 -1.63 -4.12
CA VAL A 84 3.91 -2.52 -3.68
C VAL A 84 3.35 -3.79 -3.05
N ARG A 85 4.13 -4.86 -3.08
CA ARG A 85 3.95 -6.04 -2.25
C ARG A 85 4.81 -5.88 -1.00
N PHE A 86 4.22 -6.07 0.17
CA PHE A 86 4.96 -6.07 1.43
C PHE A 86 4.77 -7.41 2.14
N ARG A 87 5.86 -7.97 2.66
CA ARG A 87 5.86 -9.23 3.39
C ARG A 87 6.35 -9.00 4.81
N ALA A 88 5.51 -9.32 5.77
CA ALA A 88 5.82 -9.18 7.18
C ALA A 88 5.00 -10.17 8.02
N MET A 89 5.42 -10.33 9.28
CA MET A 89 4.63 -10.98 10.32
C MET A 89 3.84 -9.90 11.08
N VAL A 90 2.53 -10.11 11.27
CA VAL A 90 1.74 -9.26 12.17
C VAL A 90 2.16 -9.61 13.60
N GLN A 91 2.78 -8.66 14.30
CA GLN A 91 3.18 -8.82 15.70
C GLN A 91 2.07 -8.37 16.66
N ASP A 92 1.36 -7.29 16.31
CA ASP A 92 0.33 -6.74 17.18
C ASP A 92 -0.78 -6.05 16.39
N MET A 93 -1.90 -5.85 17.07
CA MET A 93 -3.12 -5.26 16.61
C MET A 93 -3.45 -4.12 17.56
N TRP A 94 -2.99 -2.92 17.22
CA TRP A 94 -3.42 -1.75 17.97
C TRP A 94 -4.91 -1.50 17.67
N GLY A 95 -5.57 -0.77 18.58
CA GLY A 95 -7.00 -0.47 18.43
C GLY A 95 -7.32 0.22 17.10
N ASN A 96 -8.61 0.32 16.79
CA ASN A 96 -9.06 1.01 15.59
C ASN A 96 -8.72 2.50 15.66
N GLU A 97 -8.30 3.06 14.53
CA GLU A 97 -8.09 4.50 14.36
C GLU A 97 -9.26 5.10 13.59
N LEU A 98 -9.77 6.24 14.07
CA LEU A 98 -10.72 7.07 13.33
C LEU A 98 -9.97 7.97 12.35
N TYR A 99 -10.37 7.97 11.09
CA TYR A 99 -9.79 8.81 10.05
C TYR A 99 -10.88 9.42 9.16
N VAL A 100 -10.52 10.48 8.42
CA VAL A 100 -11.41 11.13 7.46
C VAL A 100 -11.52 10.27 6.21
N GLY A 101 -12.56 9.45 6.13
CA GLY A 101 -12.80 8.52 5.04
C GLY A 101 -13.29 9.18 3.77
N ALA A 102 -14.27 10.08 3.90
CA ALA A 102 -14.78 10.90 2.81
C ALA A 102 -15.04 12.33 3.28
N TYR A 103 -14.89 13.28 2.37
CA TYR A 103 -15.08 14.70 2.63
C TYR A 103 -15.51 15.43 1.38
N LYS A 104 -16.07 16.62 1.53
CA LYS A 104 -16.46 17.47 0.41
C LYS A 104 -15.42 18.57 0.19
N ASP A 105 -14.76 18.57 -0.97
CA ASP A 105 -13.95 19.70 -1.42
C ASP A 105 -14.80 20.62 -2.31
N GLY A 106 -15.26 21.73 -1.75
CA GLY A 106 -16.22 22.62 -2.39
C GLY A 106 -17.56 21.91 -2.64
N THR A 107 -17.83 21.56 -3.89
CA THR A 107 -19.05 20.83 -4.29
C THR A 107 -18.83 19.33 -4.48
N THR A 108 -17.57 18.89 -4.56
CA THR A 108 -17.21 17.53 -4.99
C THR A 108 -16.86 16.65 -3.79
N TRP A 109 -17.43 15.46 -3.73
CA TRP A 109 -17.03 14.45 -2.75
C TRP A 109 -15.70 13.81 -3.14
N ARG A 110 -14.80 13.67 -2.16
CA ARG A 110 -13.53 12.96 -2.29
C ARG A 110 -13.37 11.95 -1.15
N THR A 111 -12.47 11.00 -1.35
CA THR A 111 -12.12 9.99 -0.37
C THR A 111 -10.63 10.00 -0.05
N ASN A 112 -10.29 9.74 1.22
CA ASN A 112 -8.92 9.42 1.64
C ASN A 112 -8.76 7.92 1.96
N LYS A 113 -9.71 7.06 1.57
CA LYS A 113 -9.56 5.62 1.77
C LYS A 113 -8.30 5.14 1.07
N PHE A 114 -7.52 4.31 1.77
CA PHE A 114 -6.18 3.85 1.35
C PHE A 114 -5.09 4.93 1.28
N SER A 115 -5.34 6.12 1.84
CA SER A 115 -4.32 7.17 2.02
C SER A 115 -4.01 7.35 3.51
N ASP A 116 -2.73 7.57 3.82
CA ASP A 116 -2.29 7.85 5.20
C ASP A 116 -2.47 9.32 5.57
N VAL A 117 -2.43 10.21 4.58
CA VAL A 117 -2.52 11.66 4.78
C VAL A 117 -3.84 12.18 4.20
N CYS A 118 -4.55 12.98 4.98
CA CYS A 118 -5.69 13.75 4.51
C CYS A 118 -5.19 14.93 3.69
N GLN A 119 -5.59 15.02 2.42
CA GLN A 119 -5.15 16.10 1.53
C GLN A 119 -5.86 17.44 1.81
N SER A 120 -6.91 17.45 2.65
CA SER A 120 -7.62 18.68 2.98
C SER A 120 -7.05 19.36 4.22
N GLN A 121 -6.64 20.62 4.09
CA GLN A 121 -6.58 21.55 5.22
C GLN A 121 -8.02 21.89 5.60
N MET A 122 -8.68 21.10 6.44
CA MET A 122 -10.09 21.35 6.73
C MET A 122 -10.36 21.39 8.22
N GLU A 123 -10.79 22.58 8.66
CA GLU A 123 -11.60 22.76 9.86
C GLU A 123 -12.83 21.84 9.78
N LEU A 124 -13.30 21.34 10.92
CA LEU A 124 -14.37 20.35 11.05
C LEU A 124 -15.65 20.79 10.29
N SER A 125 -15.75 20.42 9.02
CA SER A 125 -16.91 20.68 8.16
C SER A 125 -18.01 19.65 8.44
N PRO A 126 -19.30 20.01 8.38
CA PRO A 126 -20.40 19.05 8.51
C PRO A 126 -20.42 18.00 7.38
N ASN A 127 -19.66 18.21 6.31
CA ASN A 127 -19.54 17.27 5.18
C ASN A 127 -18.34 16.33 5.31
N LEU A 128 -17.86 16.11 6.54
CA LEU A 128 -16.77 15.20 6.85
C LEU A 128 -17.33 13.87 7.37
N ARG A 129 -16.82 12.75 6.85
CA ARG A 129 -17.22 11.40 7.24
C ARG A 129 -16.04 10.67 7.81
N LEU A 130 -16.14 10.35 9.10
CA LEU A 130 -15.17 9.55 9.82
C LEU A 130 -15.47 8.08 9.61
N TRP A 131 -14.43 7.31 9.33
CA TRP A 131 -14.49 5.85 9.30
C TRP A 131 -13.42 5.28 10.21
N GLU A 132 -13.57 4.01 10.55
CA GLU A 132 -12.57 3.26 11.32
C GLU A 132 -11.64 2.48 10.38
N ARG A 133 -10.35 2.45 10.73
CA ARG A 133 -9.39 1.51 10.14
C ARG A 133 -8.66 0.74 11.23
N ARG A 134 -8.39 -0.53 10.94
CA ARG A 134 -7.64 -1.41 11.83
C ARG A 134 -6.15 -1.25 11.58
N LEU A 135 -5.38 -0.96 12.62
CA LEU A 135 -3.92 -0.83 12.52
C LEU A 135 -3.25 -2.18 12.78
N LEU A 136 -2.31 -2.54 11.90
CA LEU A 136 -1.50 -3.75 12.01
C LEU A 136 -0.04 -3.34 12.26
N TYR A 137 0.52 -3.78 13.38
CA TYR A 137 1.94 -3.63 13.62
C TYR A 137 2.69 -4.84 13.05
N CYS A 138 3.51 -4.58 12.04
CA CYS A 138 4.18 -5.59 11.24
C CYS A 138 5.69 -5.58 11.49
N VAL A 139 6.28 -6.77 11.65
CA VAL A 139 7.73 -6.97 11.79
C VAL A 139 8.29 -7.86 10.68
N PRO A 140 9.62 -7.79 10.42
CA PRO A 140 10.26 -8.71 9.50
C PRO A 140 9.93 -10.16 9.87
N VAL A 141 9.64 -11.00 8.88
CA VAL A 141 9.31 -12.41 9.11
C VAL A 141 10.51 -13.09 9.78
N PRO A 142 10.38 -13.62 11.01
CA PRO A 142 11.48 -14.28 11.70
C PRO A 142 12.02 -15.46 10.90
N GLY A 143 13.36 -15.56 10.84
CA GLY A 143 14.03 -16.64 10.09
C GLY A 143 13.97 -16.49 8.57
N LEU A 144 13.40 -15.39 8.04
CA LEU A 144 13.45 -15.10 6.61
C LEU A 144 14.88 -14.71 6.21
N ASN A 145 15.50 -15.58 5.42
CA ASN A 145 16.84 -15.42 4.91
C ASN A 145 16.89 -15.91 3.46
N SER A 146 18.02 -15.71 2.78
CA SER A 146 18.20 -16.09 1.36
C SER A 146 17.96 -17.57 1.06
N TRP A 147 18.02 -18.46 2.05
CA TRP A 147 17.68 -19.88 1.89
C TRP A 147 16.16 -20.15 1.94
N ALA A 148 15.41 -19.32 2.67
CA ALA A 148 13.97 -19.43 2.83
C ALA A 148 13.17 -18.46 1.94
N GLU A 149 13.84 -17.64 1.12
CA GLU A 149 13.20 -16.77 0.14
C GLU A 149 12.66 -17.60 -1.03
N PRO A 150 11.35 -17.48 -1.36
CA PRO A 150 10.81 -18.05 -2.59
C PRO A 150 11.56 -17.49 -3.81
N SER A 151 11.76 -18.33 -4.85
CA SER A 151 12.50 -17.99 -6.06
C SER A 151 12.02 -16.71 -6.76
N GLU A 152 10.78 -16.29 -6.54
CA GLU A 152 10.19 -15.04 -7.04
C GLU A 152 10.91 -13.78 -6.54
N ALA A 153 11.52 -13.80 -5.34
CA ALA A 153 12.31 -12.69 -4.81
C ALA A 153 13.75 -12.68 -5.37
N LEU A 154 14.22 -13.80 -5.91
CA LEU A 154 15.60 -14.00 -6.37
C LEU A 154 15.89 -13.41 -7.74
N ALA A 155 14.87 -13.22 -8.59
CA ALA A 155 15.02 -12.68 -9.94
C ALA A 155 15.68 -11.28 -9.97
N ASN A 156 15.56 -10.51 -8.88
CA ASN A 156 16.12 -9.16 -8.77
C ASN A 156 17.42 -9.06 -7.96
N GLN A 157 17.91 -10.15 -7.34
CA GLN A 157 19.02 -10.09 -6.38
C GLN A 157 20.34 -10.71 -6.84
N HIS A 158 20.39 -11.35 -8.02
CA HIS A 158 21.52 -12.18 -8.45
C HIS A 158 22.84 -11.45 -8.78
N LYS A 159 23.02 -10.17 -8.41
CA LYS A 159 24.26 -9.41 -8.67
C LYS A 159 25.05 -8.97 -7.44
N ALA A 160 24.59 -9.22 -6.21
CA ALA A 160 25.26 -8.68 -5.02
C ALA A 160 25.27 -9.65 -3.84
N TRP A 161 26.15 -10.65 -3.88
CA TRP A 161 27.04 -11.04 -2.77
C TRP A 161 27.44 -12.51 -2.89
N THR A 162 28.70 -12.74 -3.27
CA THR A 162 29.39 -13.99 -2.97
C THR A 162 29.72 -14.04 -1.48
N SER A 163 29.06 -15.00 -0.82
CA SER A 163 29.34 -15.70 0.44
C SER A 163 30.57 -15.31 1.28
N GLN A 164 30.35 -15.11 2.58
CA GLN A 164 31.29 -15.58 3.61
C GLN A 164 30.52 -16.50 4.58
N GLN A 165 30.73 -17.80 4.45
CA GLN A 165 30.29 -18.79 5.43
C GLN A 165 31.04 -18.57 6.74
N ARG A 166 30.31 -18.36 7.84
CA ARG A 166 30.89 -18.33 9.19
C ARG A 166 30.79 -19.71 9.81
N GLU A 167 31.90 -20.17 10.38
CA GLU A 167 32.09 -21.49 10.95
C GLU A 167 31.21 -21.72 12.22
N LYS A 168 30.77 -22.97 12.40
CA LYS A 168 29.83 -23.38 13.45
C LYS A 168 30.58 -23.62 14.77
N ARG A 169 30.06 -23.13 15.90
CA ARG A 169 30.65 -23.34 17.23
C ARG A 169 30.67 -24.84 17.59
N ALA A 170 31.83 -25.33 18.02
CA ALA A 170 31.99 -26.67 18.56
C ALA A 170 31.22 -26.82 19.88
N ARG A 171 30.70 -28.02 20.15
CA ARG A 171 30.11 -28.37 21.44
C ARG A 171 31.24 -28.80 22.37
N ASP A 172 31.23 -28.31 23.60
CA ASP A 172 32.12 -28.84 24.64
C ASP A 172 31.72 -30.28 24.93
N ASP A 173 32.67 -31.19 24.79
CA ASP A 173 32.53 -32.57 25.22
C ASP A 173 32.55 -32.60 26.76
N ASP A 174 31.46 -33.08 27.34
CA ASP A 174 31.30 -33.31 28.77
C ASP A 174 32.22 -34.49 29.18
N ASN A 175 33.38 -34.18 29.76
CA ASN A 175 34.26 -35.19 30.33
C ASN A 175 33.94 -35.35 31.82
N GLY A 176 33.38 -36.52 32.17
CA GLY A 176 33.03 -36.93 33.52
C GLY A 176 34.20 -37.18 34.47
#